data_AF-A0A8S8XME6-F1
#
_entry.id   AF-A0A8S8XME6-F1
#
_cell.length_a   1.000
_cell.length_b   1.000
_cell.length_c   1.000
_cell.angle_alpha   90.00
_cell.angle_beta   90.00
_cell.angle_gamma   90.00
#
_symmetry.space_group_name_H-M   'P 1'
#
loop_
_entity.id
_entity.type
_entity.pdbx_description
1 polymer ?
#
loop_
_entity_poly.entity_id
_entity_poly.type
_entity_poly.pdbx_seq_one_letter_code
_entity_poly.pdbx_strand_id
1 'polypeptide(L)'
;MINDQTLDFARTDLNVDGEIEYAELLQVACSCTNELTSTFEQLSPNSKEVSIEKLSSQVYENKYNFFDIDSNSNRQISRAEIDILILLCETTFDAFDGDGDGVPDVDDAFPDDPDETKDTDGDGVGDNADLAPSVANDLIYSAGAILAIGLLAMLVLVARSSRRNVTTSDWDSDKQYNFAEQMLDMQESNFTPENLPQANDVTNSGIHILIMVSMQTNP
;
A
#
# COMPACT_ATOMS: atom_id res chain seq x y z
N MET A 1 -36.14 -38.75 -13.65
CA MET A 1 -35.00 -39.44 -13.00
C MET A 1 -33.78 -38.59 -13.29
N ILE A 2 -33.52 -37.57 -12.49
CA ILE A 2 -32.21 -36.92 -12.47
C ILE A 2 -31.53 -37.55 -11.27
N ASN A 3 -30.72 -38.56 -11.55
CA ASN A 3 -29.98 -39.32 -10.57
C ASN A 3 -28.56 -39.43 -11.12
N ASP A 4 -27.82 -38.35 -11.00
CA ASP A 4 -26.37 -38.35 -11.22
C ASP A 4 -25.71 -37.37 -10.23
N GLN A 5 -25.90 -37.67 -8.95
CA GLN A 5 -24.89 -37.34 -7.94
C GLN A 5 -24.02 -38.59 -7.77
N THR A 6 -23.37 -39.04 -8.84
CA THR A 6 -22.18 -39.84 -8.66
C THR A 6 -21.09 -38.86 -8.26
N LEU A 7 -20.67 -38.90 -6.99
CA LEU A 7 -19.39 -38.33 -6.60
C LEU A 7 -18.35 -39.07 -7.42
N ASP A 8 -17.94 -38.47 -8.52
CA ASP A 8 -16.85 -38.98 -9.34
C ASP A 8 -15.58 -38.81 -8.51
N PHE A 9 -15.02 -39.94 -8.06
CA PHE A 9 -13.78 -39.96 -7.30
C PHE A 9 -12.70 -39.10 -7.97
N ALA A 10 -12.64 -39.12 -9.32
CA ALA A 10 -11.67 -38.36 -10.08
C ALA A 10 -11.88 -36.83 -10.06
N ARG A 11 -13.04 -36.34 -9.61
CA ARG A 11 -13.33 -34.90 -9.46
C ARG A 11 -13.18 -34.41 -8.02
N THR A 12 -13.16 -35.33 -7.06
CA THR A 12 -13.01 -35.00 -5.63
C THR A 12 -11.57 -35.13 -5.19
N ASP A 13 -10.87 -36.17 -5.63
CA ASP A 13 -9.43 -36.36 -5.40
C ASP A 13 -8.65 -35.34 -6.25
N LEU A 14 -8.26 -34.22 -5.62
CA LEU A 14 -7.57 -33.09 -6.26
C LEU A 14 -6.07 -33.36 -6.35
N ASN A 15 -5.52 -34.06 -5.36
CA ASN A 15 -4.09 -34.36 -5.28
C ASN A 15 -3.71 -35.65 -6.08
N VAL A 16 -4.72 -36.42 -6.51
CA VAL A 16 -4.64 -37.66 -7.30
C VAL A 16 -3.84 -38.76 -6.59
N ASP A 17 -3.97 -38.84 -5.27
CA ASP A 17 -3.31 -39.86 -4.45
C ASP A 17 -4.15 -41.14 -4.24
N GLY A 18 -5.42 -41.11 -4.67
CA GLY A 18 -6.35 -42.23 -4.62
C GLY A 18 -7.10 -42.37 -3.28
N GLU A 19 -6.91 -41.45 -2.35
CA GLU A 19 -7.73 -41.27 -1.16
C GLU A 19 -8.64 -40.04 -1.34
N ILE A 20 -9.56 -39.82 -0.40
CA ILE A 20 -10.33 -38.58 -0.34
C ILE A 20 -10.14 -37.98 1.03
N GLU A 21 -9.50 -36.82 1.10
CA GLU A 21 -9.39 -36.05 2.32
C GLU A 21 -10.70 -35.32 2.66
N TYR A 22 -10.83 -34.94 3.94
CA TYR A 22 -11.94 -34.12 4.39
C TYR A 22 -11.98 -32.76 3.67
N ALA A 23 -10.83 -32.13 3.45
CA ALA A 23 -10.74 -30.83 2.77
C ALA A 23 -11.21 -30.93 1.31
N GLU A 24 -10.80 -31.97 0.59
CA GLU A 24 -11.22 -32.23 -0.79
C GLU A 24 -12.75 -32.45 -0.91
N LEU A 25 -13.30 -33.25 0.01
CA LEU A 25 -14.75 -33.44 0.08
C LEU A 25 -15.47 -32.13 0.39
N LEU A 26 -14.91 -31.35 1.31
CA LEU A 26 -15.46 -30.05 1.69
C LEU A 26 -15.46 -29.07 0.52
N GLN A 27 -14.38 -29.05 -0.28
CA GLN A 27 -14.26 -28.20 -1.47
C GLN A 27 -15.41 -28.45 -2.47
N VAL A 28 -15.76 -29.72 -2.67
CA VAL A 28 -16.87 -30.09 -3.56
C VAL A 28 -18.22 -29.79 -2.89
N ALA A 29 -18.38 -30.14 -1.62
CA ALA A 29 -19.64 -29.98 -0.90
C ALA A 29 -20.05 -28.51 -0.73
N CYS A 30 -19.10 -27.66 -0.39
CA CYS A 30 -19.26 -26.21 -0.22
C CYS A 30 -19.05 -25.44 -1.52
N SER A 31 -19.02 -26.12 -2.67
CA SER A 31 -19.06 -25.44 -3.96
C SER A 31 -20.35 -24.63 -4.09
N CYS A 32 -20.26 -23.49 -4.77
CA CYS A 32 -21.40 -22.59 -4.89
C CYS A 32 -22.68 -23.30 -5.38
N THR A 33 -22.55 -24.16 -6.39
CA THR A 33 -23.69 -24.86 -6.98
C THR A 33 -24.40 -25.76 -5.97
N ASN A 34 -23.63 -26.51 -5.18
CA ASN A 34 -24.16 -27.45 -4.20
C ASN A 34 -24.81 -26.71 -3.02
N GLU A 35 -24.16 -25.65 -2.54
CA GLU A 35 -24.65 -24.81 -1.47
C GLU A 35 -25.97 -24.11 -1.82
N LEU A 36 -26.03 -23.43 -2.98
CA LEU A 36 -27.25 -22.77 -3.44
C LEU A 36 -28.38 -23.76 -3.68
N THR A 37 -28.09 -24.88 -4.33
CA THR A 37 -29.11 -25.89 -4.64
C THR A 37 -29.69 -26.47 -3.35
N SER A 38 -28.83 -26.87 -2.41
CA SER A 38 -29.23 -27.40 -1.12
C SER A 38 -30.08 -26.40 -0.33
N THR A 39 -29.64 -25.14 -0.26
CA THR A 39 -30.35 -24.09 0.49
C THR A 39 -31.69 -23.75 -0.15
N PHE A 40 -31.74 -23.61 -1.48
CA PHE A 40 -32.96 -23.28 -2.20
C PHE A 40 -34.00 -24.41 -2.10
N GLU A 41 -33.59 -25.67 -2.22
CA GLU A 41 -34.48 -26.82 -2.08
C GLU A 41 -35.09 -26.93 -0.68
N GLN A 42 -34.30 -26.63 0.36
CA GLN A 42 -34.77 -26.58 1.74
C GLN A 42 -35.81 -25.46 1.97
N LEU A 43 -35.59 -24.29 1.36
CA LEU A 43 -36.49 -23.15 1.51
C LEU A 43 -37.73 -23.24 0.61
N SER A 44 -37.63 -23.97 -0.51
CA SER A 44 -38.66 -24.09 -1.53
C SER A 44 -38.89 -25.53 -2.00
N PRO A 45 -39.43 -26.42 -1.14
CA PRO A 45 -39.65 -27.82 -1.48
C PRO A 45 -40.68 -28.04 -2.61
N ASN A 46 -41.45 -27.02 -2.99
CA ASN A 46 -42.44 -27.07 -4.08
C ASN A 46 -42.05 -26.19 -5.28
N SER A 47 -40.77 -25.81 -5.40
CA SER A 47 -40.27 -24.94 -6.48
C SER A 47 -41.01 -23.59 -6.57
N LYS A 48 -41.46 -23.07 -5.43
CA LYS A 48 -42.02 -21.73 -5.31
C LYS A 48 -40.91 -20.67 -5.28
N GLU A 49 -41.29 -19.44 -5.59
CA GLU A 49 -40.41 -18.29 -5.40
C GLU A 49 -40.10 -18.10 -3.91
N VAL A 50 -38.87 -17.72 -3.60
CA VAL A 50 -38.40 -17.42 -2.24
C VAL A 50 -38.06 -15.95 -2.17
N SER A 51 -38.49 -15.24 -1.12
CA SER A 51 -38.16 -13.82 -0.99
C SER A 51 -36.64 -13.63 -0.78
N ILE A 52 -36.09 -12.56 -1.35
CA ILE A 52 -34.66 -12.24 -1.23
C ILE A 52 -34.26 -12.14 0.23
N GLU A 53 -35.11 -11.55 1.09
CA GLU A 53 -34.82 -11.39 2.50
C GLU A 53 -34.59 -12.72 3.22
N LYS A 54 -35.30 -13.78 2.80
CA LYS A 54 -35.17 -15.12 3.39
C LYS A 54 -33.94 -15.86 2.87
N LEU A 55 -33.56 -15.61 1.61
CA LEU A 55 -32.33 -16.16 1.03
C LEU A 55 -31.11 -15.47 1.62
N SER A 56 -31.10 -14.13 1.70
CA SER A 56 -29.99 -13.35 2.25
C SER A 56 -29.81 -13.52 3.76
N SER A 57 -30.81 -14.04 4.47
CA SER A 57 -30.69 -14.34 5.90
C SER A 57 -30.05 -15.69 6.20
N GLN A 58 -29.80 -16.53 5.18
CA GLN A 58 -29.09 -17.79 5.40
C GLN A 58 -27.59 -17.53 5.52
N VAL A 59 -26.92 -18.46 6.19
CA VAL A 59 -25.46 -18.50 6.25
C VAL A 59 -24.97 -19.20 4.99
N TYR A 60 -24.04 -18.54 4.31
CA TYR A 60 -23.33 -19.10 3.16
C TYR A 60 -21.84 -18.95 3.37
N GLU A 61 -21.08 -19.93 2.91
CA GLU A 61 -19.63 -19.89 2.77
C GLU A 61 -19.24 -19.08 1.53
N ASN A 62 -20.05 -19.15 0.47
CA ASN A 62 -19.80 -18.36 -0.75
C ASN A 62 -20.54 -17.02 -0.74
N LYS A 63 -20.01 -16.07 -1.52
CA LYS A 63 -20.59 -14.73 -1.66
C LYS A 63 -21.65 -14.71 -2.77
N TYR A 64 -22.88 -14.34 -2.42
CA TYR A 64 -24.00 -14.23 -3.35
C TYR A 64 -24.60 -12.82 -3.37
N ASN A 65 -24.93 -12.32 -4.56
CA ASN A 65 -25.76 -11.13 -4.72
C ASN A 65 -27.12 -11.49 -5.32
N PHE A 66 -28.11 -11.76 -4.47
CA PHE A 66 -29.47 -12.10 -4.92
C PHE A 66 -30.23 -10.93 -5.54
N PHE A 67 -29.82 -9.67 -5.28
CA PHE A 67 -30.50 -8.49 -5.84
C PHE A 67 -30.26 -8.35 -7.35
N ASP A 68 -29.06 -8.71 -7.81
CA ASP A 68 -28.72 -8.62 -9.23
C ASP A 68 -29.37 -9.74 -10.07
N ILE A 69 -29.82 -10.80 -9.40
CA ILE A 69 -30.39 -12.00 -10.02
C ILE A 69 -31.91 -11.89 -10.22
N ASP A 70 -32.60 -11.07 -9.42
CA ASP A 70 -34.03 -10.79 -9.56
C ASP A 70 -34.29 -9.97 -10.84
N SER A 71 -34.36 -10.66 -11.97
CA SER A 71 -34.53 -10.06 -13.29
C SER A 71 -35.90 -9.41 -13.46
N ASN A 72 -36.90 -9.83 -12.67
CA ASN A 72 -38.27 -9.35 -12.80
C ASN A 72 -38.63 -8.30 -11.72
N SER A 73 -37.70 -8.03 -10.80
CA SER A 73 -37.77 -7.02 -9.73
C SER A 73 -38.96 -7.20 -8.77
N ASN A 74 -39.41 -8.44 -8.54
CA ASN A 74 -40.49 -8.74 -7.60
C ASN A 74 -40.00 -9.03 -6.17
N ARG A 75 -38.70 -8.91 -5.91
CA ARG A 75 -38.01 -9.24 -4.64
C ARG A 75 -38.09 -10.70 -4.24
N GLN A 76 -38.35 -11.57 -5.20
CA GLN A 76 -38.39 -13.00 -5.00
C GLN A 76 -37.55 -13.67 -6.08
N ILE A 77 -36.94 -14.78 -5.71
CA ILE A 77 -36.10 -15.56 -6.60
C ILE A 77 -36.85 -16.85 -6.94
N SER A 78 -37.13 -17.01 -8.22
CA SER A 78 -37.70 -18.20 -8.83
C SER A 78 -36.64 -19.26 -9.09
N ARG A 79 -37.06 -20.51 -9.38
CA ARG A 79 -36.13 -21.57 -9.73
C ARG A 79 -35.33 -21.25 -11.01
N ALA A 80 -35.95 -20.61 -11.99
CA ALA A 80 -35.29 -20.23 -13.23
C ALA A 80 -34.17 -19.19 -12.98
N GLU A 81 -34.37 -18.26 -12.06
CA GLU A 81 -33.35 -17.27 -11.67
C GLU A 81 -32.20 -17.93 -10.90
N ILE A 82 -32.48 -18.91 -10.02
CA ILE A 82 -31.44 -19.74 -9.39
C ILE A 82 -30.64 -20.54 -10.41
N ASP A 83 -31.29 -21.15 -11.39
CA ASP A 83 -30.58 -21.94 -12.41
C ASP A 83 -29.63 -21.05 -13.22
N ILE A 84 -29.99 -19.78 -13.47
CA ILE A 84 -29.10 -18.78 -14.08
C ILE A 84 -27.95 -18.42 -13.13
N LEU A 85 -28.24 -18.20 -11.85
CA LEU A 85 -27.21 -17.91 -10.85
C LEU A 85 -26.18 -19.04 -10.76
N ILE A 86 -26.62 -20.30 -10.71
CA ILE A 86 -25.73 -21.47 -10.67
C ILE A 86 -24.77 -21.50 -11.86
N LEU A 87 -25.22 -21.11 -13.06
CA LEU A 87 -24.37 -21.06 -14.25
C LEU A 87 -23.33 -19.94 -14.24
N LEU A 88 -23.61 -18.85 -13.53
CA LEU A 88 -22.73 -17.68 -13.41
C LEU A 88 -21.93 -17.66 -12.12
N CYS A 89 -22.15 -18.63 -11.25
CA CYS A 89 -21.58 -18.59 -9.93
C CYS A 89 -20.13 -19.07 -9.93
N GLU A 90 -19.34 -18.40 -9.12
CA GLU A 90 -17.97 -18.76 -8.79
C GLU A 90 -17.92 -19.22 -7.34
N THR A 91 -17.26 -20.35 -7.09
CA THR A 91 -17.00 -20.80 -5.72
C THR A 91 -15.89 -19.90 -5.17
N THR A 92 -16.20 -19.12 -4.14
CA THR A 92 -15.24 -18.28 -3.42
C THR A 92 -14.68 -18.98 -2.19
N PHE A 93 -15.34 -20.05 -1.73
CA PHE A 93 -14.86 -20.88 -0.64
C PHE A 93 -13.71 -21.78 -1.12
N ASP A 94 -12.61 -21.79 -0.37
CA ASP A 94 -11.50 -22.71 -0.57
C ASP A 94 -11.22 -23.46 0.74
N ALA A 95 -11.27 -24.78 0.71
CA ALA A 95 -11.01 -25.64 1.85
C ALA A 95 -9.52 -25.69 2.24
N PHE A 96 -8.64 -25.11 1.41
CA PHE A 96 -7.21 -24.98 1.61
C PHE A 96 -6.78 -23.53 1.91
N ASP A 97 -7.75 -22.66 2.20
CA ASP A 97 -7.58 -21.27 2.67
C ASP A 97 -8.19 -21.19 4.08
N GLY A 98 -7.34 -21.30 5.10
CA GLY A 98 -7.72 -21.52 6.48
C GLY A 98 -8.34 -20.30 7.15
N ASP A 99 -7.93 -19.10 6.76
CA ASP A 99 -8.43 -17.84 7.31
C ASP A 99 -9.38 -17.09 6.38
N GLY A 100 -9.47 -17.50 5.10
CA GLY A 100 -10.49 -17.09 4.15
C GLY A 100 -10.22 -15.75 3.48
N ASP A 101 -8.95 -15.35 3.37
CA ASP A 101 -8.56 -14.09 2.74
C ASP A 101 -8.39 -14.18 1.21
N GLY A 102 -8.47 -15.39 0.66
CA GLY A 102 -8.39 -15.72 -0.75
C GLY A 102 -7.01 -16.16 -1.22
N VAL A 103 -6.05 -16.37 -0.32
CA VAL A 103 -4.75 -16.97 -0.62
C VAL A 103 -4.69 -18.38 0.01
N PRO A 104 -4.38 -19.43 -0.77
CA PRO A 104 -4.26 -20.76 -0.21
C PRO A 104 -3.13 -20.85 0.83
N ASP A 105 -3.34 -21.62 1.90
CA ASP A 105 -2.40 -21.82 3.03
C ASP A 105 -0.98 -22.20 2.59
N VAL A 106 -0.85 -22.85 1.43
CA VAL A 106 0.44 -23.29 0.87
C VAL A 106 1.25 -22.14 0.27
N ASP A 107 0.59 -21.08 -0.14
CA ASP A 107 1.16 -19.87 -0.74
C ASP A 107 1.13 -18.68 0.24
N ASP A 108 0.51 -18.84 1.41
CA ASP A 108 0.37 -17.81 2.45
C ASP A 108 1.52 -17.83 3.47
N ALA A 109 2.08 -16.65 3.76
CA ALA A 109 3.07 -16.49 4.82
C ALA A 109 2.47 -16.52 6.24
N PHE A 110 1.19 -16.16 6.39
CA PHE A 110 0.41 -16.14 7.62
C PHE A 110 -0.95 -16.85 7.47
N PRO A 111 -0.99 -18.20 7.35
CA PRO A 111 -2.22 -18.98 7.08
C PRO A 111 -3.34 -18.92 8.15
N ASP A 112 -3.14 -18.16 9.22
CA ASP A 112 -4.07 -18.01 10.35
C ASP A 112 -4.49 -16.54 10.55
N ASP A 113 -4.04 -15.61 9.69
CA ASP A 113 -4.28 -14.18 9.80
C ASP A 113 -4.89 -13.61 8.50
N PRO A 114 -6.22 -13.43 8.43
CA PRO A 114 -6.89 -13.04 7.19
C PRO A 114 -6.61 -11.60 6.75
N ASP A 115 -5.87 -10.84 7.56
CA ASP A 115 -5.42 -9.49 7.23
C ASP A 115 -3.97 -9.48 6.69
N GLU A 116 -3.27 -10.63 6.57
CA GLU A 116 -1.86 -10.72 6.15
C GLU A 116 -1.59 -11.94 5.27
N THR A 117 -1.06 -11.72 4.05
CA THR A 117 -0.75 -12.83 3.11
C THR A 117 0.74 -12.97 2.81
N LYS A 118 1.53 -11.93 3.13
CA LYS A 118 2.88 -11.73 2.58
C LYS A 118 3.83 -11.20 3.64
N ASP A 119 5.05 -11.73 3.58
CA ASP A 119 6.22 -11.23 4.27
C ASP A 119 7.33 -11.07 3.23
N THR A 120 7.43 -9.87 2.66
CA THR A 120 8.29 -9.60 1.51
C THR A 120 9.78 -9.65 1.88
N ASP A 121 10.15 -9.39 3.14
CA ASP A 121 11.54 -9.38 3.59
C ASP A 121 11.94 -10.53 4.53
N GLY A 122 10.98 -11.36 4.93
CA GLY A 122 11.18 -12.60 5.68
C GLY A 122 11.49 -12.38 7.15
N ASP A 123 11.06 -11.26 7.74
CA ASP A 123 11.33 -10.94 9.14
C ASP A 123 10.25 -11.44 10.12
N GLY A 124 9.16 -12.01 9.60
CA GLY A 124 8.03 -12.56 10.35
C GLY A 124 6.95 -11.54 10.71
N VAL A 125 6.99 -10.32 10.17
CA VAL A 125 5.91 -9.33 10.25
C VAL A 125 5.29 -9.15 8.87
N GLY A 126 3.96 -9.21 8.80
CA GLY A 126 3.26 -9.10 7.52
C GLY A 126 3.39 -7.72 6.88
N ASP A 127 3.32 -7.70 5.55
CA ASP A 127 3.47 -6.49 4.73
C ASP A 127 2.42 -5.41 5.06
N ASN A 128 1.22 -5.77 5.58
CA ASN A 128 0.20 -4.79 5.94
C ASN A 128 0.49 -4.13 7.31
N ALA A 129 1.13 -4.85 8.24
CA ALA A 129 1.58 -4.36 9.53
C ALA A 129 2.96 -3.68 9.48
N ASP A 130 3.78 -3.99 8.48
CA ASP A 130 5.13 -3.44 8.37
C ASP A 130 5.14 -1.99 7.84
N LEU A 131 5.96 -1.15 8.51
CA LEU A 131 6.22 0.22 8.10
C LEU A 131 7.08 0.30 6.84
N ALA A 132 7.92 -0.70 6.59
CA ALA A 132 8.76 -0.75 5.41
C ALA A 132 8.92 -2.21 4.93
N PRO A 133 7.92 -2.74 4.17
CA PRO A 133 7.80 -4.16 3.76
C PRO A 133 8.99 -4.79 3.00
N SER A 134 10.06 -4.04 2.76
CA SER A 134 11.25 -4.51 2.03
C SER A 134 12.50 -4.47 2.91
N VAL A 135 12.35 -4.16 4.20
CA VAL A 135 13.44 -3.92 5.13
C VAL A 135 13.07 -4.45 6.52
N ALA A 136 13.68 -5.57 6.89
CA ALA A 136 13.44 -6.23 8.16
C ALA A 136 13.43 -5.26 9.36
N ASN A 137 12.44 -5.39 10.21
CA ASN A 137 12.19 -4.57 11.39
C ASN A 137 13.38 -4.54 12.35
N ASP A 138 14.12 -5.64 12.52
CA ASP A 138 15.34 -5.68 13.33
C ASP A 138 16.42 -4.72 12.79
N LEU A 139 16.50 -4.54 11.47
CA LEU A 139 17.41 -3.57 10.85
C LEU A 139 16.96 -2.12 11.12
N ILE A 140 15.65 -1.85 11.07
CA ILE A 140 15.11 -0.52 11.33
C ILE A 140 15.31 -0.13 12.80
N TYR A 141 14.99 -1.03 13.73
CA TYR A 141 15.13 -0.77 15.17
C TYR A 141 16.59 -0.61 15.58
N SER A 142 17.50 -1.43 15.04
CA SER A 142 18.93 -1.30 15.32
C SER A 142 19.51 0.00 14.78
N ALA A 143 19.17 0.40 13.55
CA ALA A 143 19.58 1.68 12.98
C ALA A 143 19.01 2.87 13.78
N GLY A 144 17.72 2.80 14.14
CA GLY A 144 17.05 3.80 14.98
C GLY A 144 17.70 3.93 16.36
N ALA A 145 18.05 2.81 17.01
CA ALA A 145 18.72 2.81 18.30
C ALA A 145 20.12 3.46 18.24
N ILE A 146 20.92 3.14 17.21
CA ILE A 146 22.25 3.74 17.02
C ILE A 146 22.14 5.25 16.82
N LEU A 147 21.19 5.70 15.99
CA LEU A 147 20.93 7.12 15.77
C LEU A 147 20.46 7.82 17.05
N ALA A 148 19.54 7.22 17.80
CA ALA A 148 19.04 7.78 19.06
C ALA A 148 20.16 7.91 20.11
N ILE A 149 21.01 6.89 20.26
CA ILE A 149 22.16 6.93 21.17
C ILE A 149 23.16 8.01 20.72
N GLY A 150 23.44 8.11 19.42
CA GLY A 150 24.31 9.14 18.85
C GLY A 150 23.78 10.56 19.11
N LEU A 151 22.49 10.78 18.87
CA LEU A 151 21.82 12.05 19.13
C LEU A 151 21.82 12.40 20.62
N LEU A 152 21.56 11.43 21.51
CA LEU A 152 21.64 11.61 22.95
C LEU A 152 23.06 11.96 23.40
N ALA A 153 24.08 11.28 22.87
CA ALA A 153 25.47 11.58 23.17
C ALA A 153 25.88 12.98 22.71
N MET A 154 25.45 13.40 21.50
CA MET A 154 25.66 14.74 20.97
C MET A 154 24.97 15.80 21.85
N LEU A 155 23.73 15.55 22.26
CA LEU A 155 22.97 16.43 23.15
C LEU A 155 23.66 16.58 24.52
N VAL A 156 24.16 15.48 25.10
CA VAL A 156 24.92 15.53 26.36
C VAL A 156 26.23 16.30 26.19
N LEU A 157 26.94 16.14 25.06
CA LEU A 157 28.16 16.89 24.77
C LEU A 157 27.89 18.40 24.69
N VAL A 158 26.85 18.82 23.97
CA VAL A 158 26.43 20.23 23.87
C VAL A 158 26.00 20.77 25.24
N ALA A 159 25.19 20.01 26.00
CA ALA A 159 24.77 20.41 27.34
C ALA A 159 25.95 20.51 28.33
N ARG A 160 26.97 19.65 28.20
CA ARG A 160 28.21 19.73 28.98
C ARG A 160 29.10 20.89 28.53
N SER A 161 29.16 21.19 27.24
CA SER A 161 29.87 22.36 26.72
C SER A 161 29.27 23.66 27.28
N SER A 162 27.94 23.72 27.40
CA SER A 162 27.24 24.89 27.95
C SER A 162 27.37 25.07 29.46
N ARG A 163 27.80 24.05 30.22
CA ARG A 163 28.09 24.14 31.68
C ARG A 163 29.55 24.48 32.01
N ARG A 164 30.45 24.49 31.03
CA ARG A 164 31.83 24.99 31.22
C ARG A 164 31.84 26.50 31.05
N ASN A 165 31.30 27.20 32.03
CA ASN A 165 31.49 28.64 32.22
C ASN A 165 31.42 29.00 33.72
N VAL A 166 32.51 28.76 34.48
CA VAL A 166 32.98 29.59 35.61
C VAL A 166 34.51 29.45 35.76
N THR A 167 35.22 30.38 35.11
CA THR A 167 36.49 31.10 35.39
C THR A 167 37.65 30.49 36.23
N THR A 168 38.85 30.45 35.62
CA THR A 168 40.08 31.05 36.19
C THR A 168 40.79 31.85 35.10
N SER A 169 41.01 33.14 35.37
CA SER A 169 41.93 34.05 34.68
C SER A 169 43.33 33.44 34.54
N ASP A 170 43.98 33.56 33.37
CA ASP A 170 45.14 34.47 33.16
C ASP A 170 45.83 34.32 31.77
N TRP A 171 46.18 35.48 31.17
CA TRP A 171 47.08 35.80 30.02
C TRP A 171 46.82 35.26 28.59
N ASP A 172 46.10 36.02 27.74
CA ASP A 172 46.68 37.05 26.86
C ASP A 172 45.58 37.63 25.94
N SER A 173 45.13 38.83 26.28
CA SER A 173 44.00 39.53 25.71
C SER A 173 44.50 40.66 24.84
N ASP A 174 44.74 40.42 23.54
CA ASP A 174 45.07 41.52 22.61
C ASP A 174 44.83 41.27 21.10
N LYS A 175 43.98 40.32 20.69
CA LYS A 175 43.78 40.07 19.24
C LYS A 175 42.36 39.93 18.70
N GLN A 176 41.33 40.41 19.40
CA GLN A 176 39.97 40.30 18.85
C GLN A 176 39.07 41.54 18.99
N TYR A 177 39.63 42.73 19.21
CA TYR A 177 38.89 43.98 19.05
C TYR A 177 38.94 44.56 17.62
N ASN A 178 39.78 44.03 16.71
CA ASN A 178 39.96 44.62 15.38
C ASN A 178 38.96 44.16 14.29
N PHE A 179 38.00 43.28 14.57
CA PHE A 179 37.03 42.86 13.54
C PHE A 179 35.80 43.77 13.48
N ALA A 180 35.47 44.46 14.58
CA ALA A 180 34.38 45.44 14.59
C ALA A 180 34.75 46.71 13.80
N GLU A 181 36.02 47.15 13.86
CA GLU A 181 36.51 48.31 13.10
C GLU A 181 36.63 48.04 11.59
N GLN A 182 36.86 46.79 11.18
CA GLN A 182 37.00 46.46 9.75
C GLN A 182 35.66 46.35 9.01
N MET A 183 34.54 46.28 9.73
CA MET A 183 33.20 46.36 9.14
C MET A 183 32.66 47.80 9.02
N LEU A 184 33.39 48.80 9.53
CA LEU A 184 32.95 50.20 9.59
C LEU A 184 33.63 51.11 8.56
N ASP A 185 34.57 50.60 7.75
CA ASP A 185 35.33 51.42 6.78
C ASP A 185 35.09 51.04 5.30
N MET A 186 33.85 50.69 4.95
CA MET A 186 33.38 50.79 3.56
C MET A 186 32.37 51.92 3.41
N GLN A 187 32.76 53.15 3.74
CA GLN A 187 32.08 54.30 3.15
C GLN A 187 32.96 55.56 3.12
N GLU A 188 33.90 55.62 2.17
CA GLU A 188 34.25 56.91 1.56
C GLU A 188 34.10 56.84 0.03
N SER A 189 33.01 57.45 -0.43
CA SER A 189 32.88 58.00 -1.77
C SER A 189 33.19 59.51 -1.69
N ASN A 190 34.28 59.97 -2.32
CA ASN A 190 34.25 60.98 -3.41
C ASN A 190 35.63 61.54 -3.81
N PHE A 191 35.94 61.45 -5.12
CA PHE A 191 36.53 62.46 -6.05
C PHE A 191 37.90 63.10 -5.68
N THR A 192 38.97 63.20 -6.49
CA THR A 192 39.24 63.38 -7.96
C THR A 192 40.77 63.59 -8.15
N PRO A 193 41.37 63.90 -9.34
CA PRO A 193 41.06 63.61 -10.75
C PRO A 193 42.28 63.06 -11.56
N GLU A 194 42.07 62.75 -12.85
CA GLU A 194 43.03 63.02 -13.96
C GLU A 194 44.24 62.08 -14.21
N ASN A 195 44.11 61.14 -15.15
CA ASN A 195 44.79 61.13 -16.46
C ASN A 195 44.75 59.74 -17.15
N LEU A 196 44.01 59.65 -18.25
CA LEU A 196 44.14 58.61 -19.27
C LEU A 196 44.47 59.30 -20.60
N PRO A 197 45.63 59.02 -21.22
CA PRO A 197 45.79 59.20 -22.66
C PRO A 197 45.29 57.96 -23.39
N GLN A 198 44.59 58.25 -24.48
CA GLN A 198 43.96 57.34 -25.44
C GLN A 198 44.96 56.44 -26.17
N ALA A 199 44.47 55.30 -26.68
CA ALA A 199 44.83 54.87 -28.03
C ALA A 199 43.66 54.13 -28.69
N ASN A 200 43.26 54.68 -29.83
CA ASN A 200 42.20 54.23 -30.72
C ASN A 200 42.61 52.97 -31.51
N ASP A 201 41.64 52.14 -31.90
CA ASP A 201 41.36 51.83 -33.32
C ASP A 201 40.07 50.99 -33.40
N VAL A 202 38.96 51.55 -33.87
CA VAL A 202 38.51 51.65 -35.28
C VAL A 202 37.87 50.34 -35.77
N THR A 203 36.52 50.38 -35.77
CA THR A 203 35.53 49.95 -36.80
C THR A 203 35.78 48.60 -37.53
N ASN A 204 34.82 47.75 -37.87
CA ASN A 204 33.49 47.98 -38.44
C ASN A 204 32.83 46.61 -38.75
N SER A 205 31.53 46.64 -39.06
CA SER A 205 30.75 45.66 -39.82
C SER A 205 30.33 44.42 -39.02
N GLY A 206 29.06 44.20 -38.69
CA GLY A 206 27.83 44.63 -39.35
C GLY A 206 27.00 43.38 -39.63
N ILE A 207 25.72 43.40 -39.27
CA ILE A 207 24.56 42.90 -40.03
C ILE A 207 23.36 42.73 -39.07
N HIS A 208 22.31 43.48 -39.41
CA HIS A 208 20.95 43.46 -38.91
C HIS A 208 20.31 42.05 -38.94
N ILE A 209 19.31 41.80 -38.08
CA ILE A 209 17.91 41.58 -38.49
C ILE A 209 16.99 41.58 -37.25
N LEU A 210 15.96 42.43 -37.35
CA LEU A 210 14.83 42.61 -36.47
C LEU A 210 13.68 41.74 -36.99
N ILE A 211 13.09 40.83 -36.17
CA ILE A 211 11.69 40.40 -36.33
C ILE A 211 11.07 40.19 -34.94
N MET A 212 9.91 40.84 -34.77
CA MET A 212 9.01 40.87 -33.62
C MET A 212 8.25 39.54 -33.42
N VAL A 213 7.69 39.32 -32.23
CA VAL A 213 6.23 39.42 -31.93
C VAL A 213 5.91 38.73 -30.59
N SER A 214 5.22 39.48 -29.75
CA SER A 214 4.55 39.11 -28.50
C SER A 214 3.08 38.73 -28.77
N MET A 215 2.42 38.10 -27.78
CA MET A 215 0.98 37.76 -27.66
C MET A 215 0.57 36.36 -28.15
N GLN A 216 -0.32 35.59 -27.53
CA GLN A 216 -1.11 35.60 -26.29
C GLN A 216 -1.94 34.30 -26.25
N THR A 217 -2.61 34.03 -25.11
CA THR A 217 -3.89 33.29 -24.89
C THR A 217 -3.85 31.86 -24.30
N ASN A 218 -4.32 31.83 -23.03
CA ASN A 218 -5.17 30.89 -22.27
C ASN A 218 -6.01 29.85 -23.05
N PRO A 219 -6.49 28.79 -22.37
CA PRO A 219 -7.71 28.89 -21.53
C PRO A 219 -7.47 28.91 -20.02
#